data_AF-A0A419JAR4-F1
#
_entry.id   AF-A0A419JAR4-F1
#
_cell.length_a   1.000
_cell.length_b   1.000
_cell.length_c   1.000
_cell.angle_alpha   90.00
_cell.angle_beta   90.00
_cell.angle_gamma   90.00
#
_symmetry.space_group_name_H-M   'P 1'
#
loop_
_entity.id
_entity.type
_entity.pdbx_description
1 polymer ?
#
loop_
_entity_poly.entity_id
_entity_poly.type
_entity_poly.pdbx_seq_one_letter_code
_entity_poly.pdbx_strand_id
1 'polypeptide(L)'
;MYKKRKETVEWPFGNIKQNLKFRELLTRGIEKVRIEHNLVCTAHNLKVIWGKLERNVPIISMIRTLVAYSASKVGNFLRVHATINFKCPC
;
A
#
# COMPACT_ATOMS: atom_id res chain seq x y z
N MET A 1 24.09 -6.67 -15.40
CA MET A 1 23.27 -5.62 -14.75
C MET A 1 22.57 -4.69 -15.76
N TYR A 2 23.27 -4.18 -16.79
CA TYR A 2 22.68 -3.26 -17.79
C TYR A 2 21.49 -3.81 -18.60
N LYS A 3 21.48 -5.10 -18.99
CA LYS A 3 20.35 -5.71 -19.73
C LYS A 3 19.02 -5.62 -18.96
N LYS A 4 19.00 -5.98 -17.68
CA LYS A 4 17.80 -5.92 -16.82
C LYS A 4 17.27 -4.50 -16.62
N ARG A 5 18.16 -3.50 -16.61
CA ARG A 5 17.76 -2.10 -16.49
C ARG A 5 16.94 -1.67 -17.70
N LYS A 6 17.34 -2.06 -18.92
CA LYS A 6 16.60 -1.74 -20.16
C LYS A 6 15.14 -2.18 -20.05
N GLU A 7 14.89 -3.44 -19.70
CA GLU A 7 13.54 -3.98 -19.52
C GLU A 7 12.72 -3.21 -18.46
N THR A 8 13.38 -2.78 -17.38
CA THR A 8 12.72 -2.05 -16.28
C THR A 8 12.31 -0.64 -16.71
N VAL A 9 13.10 0.04 -17.57
CA VAL A 9 12.75 1.40 -18.03
C VAL A 9 11.72 1.39 -19.16
N GLU A 10 11.67 0.34 -19.99
CA GLU A 10 10.69 0.25 -21.09
C GLU A 10 9.26 0.09 -20.57
N TRP A 11 9.06 -0.64 -19.47
CA TRP A 11 7.73 -0.92 -18.94
C TRP A 11 6.92 0.35 -18.57
N PRO A 12 7.47 1.34 -17.82
CA PRO A 12 6.79 2.61 -17.56
C PRO A 12 6.39 3.35 -18.83
N PHE A 13 7.29 3.44 -19.82
CA PHE A 13 7.02 4.14 -21.08
C PHE A 13 5.92 3.45 -21.89
N GLY A 14 5.96 2.11 -21.98
CA GLY A 14 4.90 1.34 -22.63
C GLY A 14 3.55 1.54 -21.96
N ASN A 15 3.50 1.50 -20.63
CA ASN A 15 2.27 1.70 -19.87
C ASN A 15 1.70 3.12 -20.05
N ILE A 16 2.54 4.15 -20.00
CA ILE A 16 2.13 5.55 -20.19
C ILE A 16 1.59 5.78 -21.62
N LYS A 17 2.29 5.27 -22.64
CA LYS A 17 1.92 5.52 -24.04
C LYS A 17 0.73 4.67 -24.51
N GLN A 18 0.65 3.40 -24.12
CA GLN A 18 -0.36 2.46 -24.63
C GLN A 18 -1.55 2.29 -23.69
N ASN A 19 -1.31 2.00 -22.41
CA ASN A 19 -2.38 1.71 -21.46
C ASN A 19 -3.07 2.99 -20.98
N LEU A 20 -2.28 4.03 -20.66
CA LEU A 20 -2.80 5.35 -20.26
C LEU A 20 -3.13 6.25 -21.45
N LYS A 21 -2.83 5.81 -22.68
CA LYS A 21 -3.09 6.53 -23.94
C LYS A 21 -2.53 7.97 -23.98
N PHE A 22 -1.48 8.24 -23.22
CA PHE A 22 -0.79 9.54 -23.25
C PHE A 22 0.08 9.61 -24.50
N ARG A 23 -0.50 10.07 -25.61
CA ARG A 23 0.14 10.13 -26.93
C ARG A 23 0.41 11.55 -27.41
N GLU A 24 -0.30 12.52 -26.86
CA GLU A 24 -0.22 13.93 -27.25
C GLU A 24 -0.08 14.80 -26.01
N LEU A 25 0.60 15.93 -26.17
CA LEU A 25 0.76 16.94 -25.14
C LEU A 25 -0.24 18.06 -25.40
N LEU A 26 -0.97 18.44 -24.36
CA LEU A 26 -1.98 19.50 -24.44
C LEU A 26 -1.34 20.88 -24.48
N THR A 27 -0.19 21.04 -23.82
CA THR A 27 0.50 22.32 -23.72
C THR A 27 1.58 22.50 -24.79
N ARG A 28 1.78 23.77 -25.21
CA ARG A 28 2.86 24.16 -26.13
C ARG A 28 3.97 24.88 -25.35
N GLY A 29 5.21 24.69 -25.80
CA GLY A 29 6.41 25.24 -25.16
C GLY A 29 7.08 24.24 -24.20
N ILE A 30 8.42 24.19 -24.23
CA ILE A 30 9.22 23.15 -23.57
C ILE A 30 8.98 23.09 -22.06
N GLU A 31 8.83 24.24 -21.42
CA GLU A 31 8.63 24.31 -19.97
C GLU A 31 7.29 23.68 -19.55
N LYS A 32 6.20 24.05 -20.24
CA LYS A 32 4.85 23.53 -19.94
C LYS A 32 4.74 22.04 -20.26
N VAL A 33 5.31 21.60 -21.38
CA VAL A 33 5.40 20.19 -21.77
C VAL A 33 6.13 19.36 -20.70
N ARG A 34 7.22 19.89 -20.13
CA ARG A 34 7.95 19.20 -19.04
C ARG A 34 7.07 19.03 -17.81
N ILE A 35 6.31 20.05 -17.42
CA ILE A 35 5.38 19.98 -16.28
C ILE A 35 4.33 18.89 -16.52
N GLU A 36 3.72 18.89 -17.71
CA GLU A 36 2.71 17.90 -18.10
C GLU A 36 3.27 16.46 -18.06
N HIS A 37 4.45 16.26 -18.63
CA HIS A 37 5.11 14.96 -18.61
C HIS A 37 5.48 14.51 -17.17
N ASN A 38 5.94 15.44 -16.33
CA ASN A 38 6.27 15.16 -14.93
C ASN A 38 5.03 14.77 -14.11
N LEU A 39 3.88 15.40 -14.38
CA LEU A 39 2.61 15.04 -13.73
C LEU A 39 2.21 13.60 -14.05
N VAL A 40 2.29 13.21 -15.33
CA VAL A 40 1.97 11.83 -15.77
C VAL A 40 2.92 10.82 -15.13
N CYS A 41 4.23 11.12 -15.11
CA CYS A 41 5.21 10.27 -14.45
C CYS A 41 4.95 10.13 -12.94
N THR A 42 4.57 11.22 -12.28
CA THR A 42 4.21 11.21 -10.85
C THR A 42 2.99 10.34 -10.61
N ALA A 43 1.92 10.50 -11.41
CA ALA A 43 0.71 9.71 -11.29
C ALA A 43 1.00 8.21 -11.49
N HIS A 44 1.84 7.86 -12.47
CA HIS A 44 2.26 6.47 -12.68
C HIS A 44 3.01 5.90 -11.46
N ASN A 45 3.97 6.66 -10.92
CA ASN A 45 4.74 6.24 -9.74
C ASN A 45 3.85 6.04 -8.52
N LEU A 46 2.88 6.94 -8.28
CA LEU A 46 1.90 6.81 -7.20
C LEU A 46 1.09 5.52 -7.32
N LYS A 47 0.62 5.17 -8.54
CA LYS A 47 -0.10 3.91 -8.78
C LYS A 47 0.75 2.68 -8.47
N VAL A 48 2.03 2.70 -8.82
CA VAL A 48 2.97 1.61 -8.52
C VAL A 48 3.20 1.48 -7.00
N ILE A 49 3.39 2.59 -6.29
CA ILE A 49 3.57 2.60 -4.84
C ILE A 49 2.32 2.07 -4.15
N TRP A 50 1.14 2.52 -4.58
CA TRP A 50 -0.14 2.06 -4.04
C TRP A 50 -0.31 0.55 -4.19
N GLY A 51 -0.08 0.00 -5.39
CA GLY A 51 -0.17 -1.44 -5.62
C GLY A 51 0.86 -2.26 -4.83
N LYS A 52 2.03 -1.68 -4.50
CA LYS A 52 3.00 -2.33 -3.60
C LYS A 52 2.54 -2.29 -2.14
N LEU A 53 1.89 -1.21 -1.71
CA LEU A 53 1.38 -1.07 -0.37
C LEU A 53 0.20 -2.04 -0.12
N GLU A 54 -0.75 -2.12 -1.06
CA GLU A 54 -1.92 -3.01 -1.00
C GLU A 54 -1.54 -4.46 -0.73
N ARG A 55 -0.41 -4.95 -1.25
CA ARG A 55 0.04 -6.34 -0.99
C ARG A 55 0.35 -6.63 0.48
N ASN A 56 0.73 -5.61 1.25
CA ASN A 56 1.09 -5.76 2.67
C ASN A 56 -0.10 -5.53 3.62
N VAL A 57 -1.13 -4.81 3.16
CA VAL A 57 -2.37 -4.53 3.91
C VAL A 57 -3.07 -5.80 4.44
N PRO A 58 -3.28 -6.88 3.67
CA PRO A 58 -3.97 -8.07 4.18
C PRO A 58 -3.18 -8.79 5.26
N ILE A 59 -1.85 -8.82 5.17
CA ILE A 59 -0.97 -9.41 6.19
C ILE A 59 -1.07 -8.62 7.50
N ILE A 60 -1.00 -7.28 7.41
CA ILE A 60 -1.16 -6.38 8.57
C ILE A 60 -2.55 -6.55 9.20
N SER A 61 -3.60 -6.67 8.37
CA SER A 61 -4.97 -6.91 8.83
C SER A 61 -5.10 -8.25 9.57
N MET A 62 -4.53 -9.33 9.02
CA MET A 62 -4.54 -10.66 9.62
C MET A 62 -3.82 -10.68 10.97
N ILE A 63 -2.63 -10.07 11.07
CA ILE A 63 -1.88 -9.96 12.33
C ILE A 63 -2.70 -9.17 13.36
N ARG A 64 -3.32 -8.06 12.96
CA ARG A 64 -4.15 -7.23 13.86
C ARG A 64 -5.32 -8.04 14.44
N THR A 65 -6.00 -8.82 13.62
CA THR A 65 -7.10 -9.70 14.05
C THR A 65 -6.62 -10.78 15.00
N LEU A 66 -5.47 -11.41 14.72
CA LEU A 66 -4.87 -12.42 15.60
C LEU A 66 -4.50 -11.85 16.98
N VAL A 67 -3.89 -10.66 17.01
CA VAL A 67 -3.54 -9.95 18.25
C VAL A 67 -4.80 -9.59 19.03
N ALA A 68 -5.85 -9.08 18.36
CA ALA A 68 -7.13 -8.76 18.99
C ALA A 68 -7.80 -9.99 19.62
N TYR A 69 -7.81 -11.13 18.90
CA TYR A 69 -8.32 -12.39 19.43
C TYR A 69 -7.54 -12.82 20.68
N SER A 70 -6.21 -12.78 20.62
CA SER A 70 -5.34 -13.18 21.73
C SER A 70 -5.54 -12.28 22.96
N ALA A 71 -5.63 -10.97 22.76
CA ALA A 71 -5.91 -10.00 23.82
C ALA A 71 -7.28 -10.24 24.47
N SER A 72 -8.32 -10.54 23.68
CA SER A 72 -9.66 -10.86 24.20
C SER A 72 -9.67 -12.12 25.08
N LYS A 73 -8.88 -13.14 24.71
CA LYS A 73 -8.78 -14.40 25.45
C LYS A 73 -8.08 -14.20 26.80
N VAL A 74 -6.98 -13.45 26.82
CA VAL A 74 -6.27 -13.09 28.06
C VAL A 74 -7.14 -12.22 28.96
N GLY A 75 -7.83 -11.22 28.41
CA GLY A 75 -8.74 -10.36 29.18
C GLY A 75 -9.90 -11.14 29.82
N ASN A 76 -10.50 -12.09 29.09
CA ASN A 76 -11.55 -12.96 29.63
C ASN A 76 -11.00 -13.88 30.74
N PHE A 77 -9.80 -14.44 30.57
CA PHE A 77 -9.15 -15.27 31.59
C PHE A 77 -8.87 -14.50 32.89
N LEU A 78 -8.29 -13.30 32.78
CA LEU A 78 -8.03 -12.43 33.93
C LEU A 78 -9.32 -11.98 34.62
N ARG A 79 -10.37 -11.67 33.85
CA ARG A 79 -11.69 -11.30 34.40
C ARG A 79 -12.30 -12.44 35.21
N VAL A 80 -12.25 -13.67 34.70
CA VAL A 80 -12.73 -14.85 35.43
C VAL A 80 -11.95 -15.04 36.73
N HIS A 81 -10.61 -14.96 36.68
CA HIS A 81 -9.78 -15.09 37.87
C HIS A 81 -10.07 -14.01 38.93
N ALA A 82 -10.28 -12.76 38.51
CA ALA A 82 -10.69 -11.69 39.42
C ALA A 82 -12.07 -11.97 40.05
N THR A 83 -13.03 -12.47 39.27
CA THR A 83 -14.38 -12.77 39.78
C THR A 83 -14.38 -13.90 40.81
N ILE A 84 -13.51 -14.90 40.64
CA ILE A 84 -13.36 -16.03 41.58
C ILE A 84 -12.72 -15.56 42.90
N ASN A 85 -11.73 -14.67 42.84
CA ASN A 85 -11.07 -14.14 44.05
C ASN A 85 -11.97 -13.20 44.88
N PHE A 86 -12.94 -12.52 44.27
CA PHE A 86 -13.89 -11.65 44.98
C PHE A 86 -15.10 -12.37 45.58
N LYS A 87 -15.33 -13.66 45.26
CA LYS A 87 -16.53 -14.38 45.70
C LYS A 87 -16.37 -15.17 47.01
N CYS A 88 -15.23 -15.05 47.69
CA CYS A 88 -15.04 -15.56 49.04
C CYS A 88 -14.75 -14.42 50.04
N PRO A 89 -15.78 -13.75 50.58
CA PRO A 89 -15.73 -13.16 51.89
C PRO A 89 -16.27 -14.20 52.89
N CYS A 90 -15.36 -14.99 53.46
CA CYS A 90 -15.57 -15.67 54.74
C CYS A 90 -14.49 -15.21 55.71
#